data_AF-A0A359BMZ2-F1
#
_entry.id   AF-A0A359BMZ2-F1
#
_cell.length_a   1.000
_cell.length_b   1.000
_cell.length_c   1.000
_cell.angle_alpha   90.00
_cell.angle_beta   90.00
_cell.angle_gamma   90.00
#
_symmetry.space_group_name_H-M   'P 1'
#
loop_
_entity.id
_entity.type
_entity.pdbx_description
1 polymer ?
#
loop_
_entity_poly.entity_id
_entity_poly.type
_entity_poly.pdbx_seq_one_letter_code
_entity_poly.pdbx_strand_id
1 'polypeptide(L)'
;MRTLGKSFVVFTSIIVLFCSVILFANAVEINQNNVPIKTNTDIKINGNITDIKSNTTVNGGSVGVNTFGKFNVANGEVVNLHLIGSQTKLINLIYDSSPSQINGIVNSYMNGKIGGNVLFANPNGFVIGADGVFNVGSLTLVTPTQQSMNSFINDIGSETPSFNETQLNKLISFSFNGDNYLVCGDTVNPIKLEKSLIEISGKINSANGIDIISGGKVEIKEDAQLNANLDFNYNEDGTLDGFSKKTGVTPNLTSSSKTFAMNDGNGIIIVSSNDGEKSDYLSAFVNLNGSVDANGSNIIVKSEASNTNSSSNITVDGNINANEIYLGSDGSISSTSAEIIANTLEVLANNEISLVNSGNLTISSITSKNSSVSLKSLTGSININDLNSKTDANINAVGDVTLATTKIGTALNVVSTNFEVTTDLGVGGKITITSTGDVSITSKDKIVFDTLNVNGTFDVITKDLEIATGMIVGGKATITSTGDVVVTPDVTLSDLEIKSAQDVTFGNLKVSNLASITNEGKLTLGTGDFVGVTISSGSAGITNIKATGEAKLTTTGALKLEKGEFAGVTINSGSADITNIKATGDANLTTTRVLTLGTGEFAKVTMTSNNG
;
A
#
# COMPACT_ATOMS: atom_id res chain seq x y z
N MET A 1 64.25 -57.99 -37.15
CA MET A 1 63.68 -58.00 -35.79
C MET A 1 64.30 -56.83 -35.04
N ARG A 2 63.58 -55.70 -34.85
CA ARG A 2 62.84 -55.31 -33.61
C ARG A 2 63.73 -55.32 -32.35
N THR A 3 63.74 -54.37 -31.41
CA THR A 3 63.38 -52.94 -31.22
C THR A 3 63.95 -52.56 -29.82
N LEU A 4 63.67 -51.33 -29.35
CA LEU A 4 63.80 -50.74 -27.98
C LEU A 4 65.04 -49.84 -27.81
N GLY A 5 64.97 -48.53 -27.50
CA GLY A 5 63.90 -47.67 -26.96
C GLY A 5 64.43 -46.98 -25.69
N LYS A 6 64.45 -45.64 -25.65
CA LYS A 6 64.48 -44.81 -24.41
C LYS A 6 64.28 -43.32 -24.72
N SER A 7 63.45 -42.70 -23.89
CA SER A 7 62.83 -41.37 -24.00
C SER A 7 63.78 -40.18 -23.86
N PHE A 8 63.39 -39.06 -24.47
CA PHE A 8 64.04 -37.75 -24.41
C PHE A 8 63.06 -36.74 -23.77
N VAL A 9 63.53 -35.94 -22.81
CA VAL A 9 62.79 -34.81 -22.23
C VAL A 9 63.58 -33.54 -22.57
N VAL A 10 62.95 -32.57 -23.23
CA VAL A 10 63.51 -31.24 -23.51
C VAL A 10 62.54 -30.18 -23.00
N PHE A 11 63.06 -29.28 -22.17
CA PHE A 11 62.43 -28.03 -21.78
C PHE A 11 62.51 -27.02 -22.94
N THR A 12 61.37 -26.43 -23.31
CA THR A 12 61.33 -25.29 -24.25
C THR A 12 60.82 -24.06 -23.51
N SER A 13 61.62 -22.99 -23.50
CA SER A 13 61.24 -21.67 -22.97
C SER A 13 60.34 -20.94 -23.98
N ILE A 14 59.23 -20.37 -23.52
CA ILE A 14 58.33 -19.50 -24.30
C ILE A 14 58.67 -18.04 -24.00
N ILE A 15 59.04 -17.30 -25.05
CA ILE A 15 59.20 -15.85 -25.05
C ILE A 15 57.80 -15.22 -25.14
N VAL A 16 57.40 -14.45 -24.13
CA VAL A 16 56.14 -13.67 -24.14
C VAL A 16 56.44 -12.29 -24.73
N LEU A 17 55.89 -12.03 -25.91
CA LEU A 17 55.87 -10.73 -26.56
C LEU A 17 54.71 -9.92 -25.96
N PHE A 18 55.01 -8.86 -25.21
CA PHE A 18 53.99 -7.91 -24.73
C PHE A 18 53.44 -7.14 -25.95
N CYS A 19 52.28 -7.57 -26.44
CA CYS A 19 51.44 -6.76 -27.33
C CYS A 19 50.64 -5.80 -26.44
N SER A 20 50.98 -4.52 -26.47
CA SER A 20 50.21 -3.46 -25.83
C SER A 20 48.81 -3.42 -26.44
N VAL A 21 47.82 -3.97 -25.74
CA VAL A 21 46.41 -3.77 -26.05
C VAL A 21 46.10 -2.31 -25.71
N ILE A 22 46.08 -1.45 -26.73
CA ILE A 22 45.47 -0.13 -26.63
C ILE A 22 43.98 -0.39 -26.45
N LEU A 23 43.49 -0.24 -25.21
CA LEU A 23 42.06 -0.19 -24.93
C LEU A 23 41.52 1.08 -25.59
N PHE A 24 40.81 0.92 -26.71
CA PHE A 24 39.96 1.99 -27.21
C PHE A 24 38.85 2.18 -26.19
N ALA A 25 38.77 3.36 -25.59
CA ALA A 25 37.55 3.81 -24.93
C ALA A 25 36.41 3.70 -25.96
N ASN A 26 35.31 3.03 -25.60
CA ASN A 26 34.13 2.99 -26.45
C ASN A 26 33.62 4.44 -26.56
N ALA A 27 33.71 5.02 -27.76
CA ALA A 27 33.25 6.38 -28.02
C ALA A 27 31.74 6.52 -27.80
N VAL A 28 31.26 7.75 -27.56
CA VAL A 28 29.83 8.10 -27.65
C VAL A 28 29.27 7.64 -29.00
N GLU A 29 28.24 6.80 -28.99
CA GLU A 29 27.56 6.33 -30.19
C GLU A 29 26.24 7.08 -30.37
N ILE A 30 26.34 8.37 -30.71
CA ILE A 30 25.19 9.22 -31.04
C ILE A 30 25.26 9.59 -32.51
N ASN A 31 24.26 9.21 -33.30
CA ASN A 31 24.23 9.51 -34.72
C ASN A 31 22.80 9.58 -35.28
N GLN A 32 22.69 10.16 -36.48
CA GLN A 32 21.44 10.24 -37.25
C GLN A 32 21.45 9.28 -38.46
N ASN A 33 22.11 8.13 -38.36
CA ASN A 33 22.13 7.14 -39.45
C ASN A 33 20.85 6.31 -39.42
N ASN A 34 20.39 5.82 -40.58
CA ASN A 34 19.23 4.92 -40.67
C ASN A 34 17.93 5.43 -40.02
N VAL A 35 17.74 6.75 -39.96
CA VAL A 35 16.50 7.37 -39.46
C VAL A 35 15.52 7.65 -40.61
N PRO A 36 14.18 7.60 -40.38
CA PRO A 36 13.20 7.88 -41.44
C PRO A 36 13.14 9.35 -41.87
N ILE A 37 13.51 10.27 -40.97
CA ILE A 37 13.70 11.70 -41.23
C ILE A 37 14.96 12.14 -40.51
N LYS A 38 15.81 12.94 -41.17
CA LYS A 38 16.96 13.59 -40.52
C LYS A 38 16.58 14.97 -40.05
N THR A 39 16.76 15.23 -38.76
CA THR A 39 16.60 16.57 -38.19
C THR A 39 17.85 17.41 -38.45
N ASN A 40 17.68 18.74 -38.47
CA ASN A 40 18.79 19.68 -38.44
C ASN A 40 19.35 19.76 -37.01
N THR A 41 20.04 18.69 -36.61
CA THR A 41 20.66 18.53 -35.30
C THR A 41 22.16 18.75 -35.42
N ASP A 42 22.66 19.74 -34.70
CA ASP A 42 24.09 20.00 -34.53
C ASP A 42 24.62 19.10 -33.40
N ILE A 43 25.58 18.23 -33.73
CA ILE A 43 26.25 17.32 -32.80
C ILE A 43 27.73 17.66 -32.82
N LYS A 44 28.22 18.25 -31.72
CA LYS A 44 29.61 18.68 -31.60
C LYS A 44 30.30 17.89 -30.49
N ILE A 45 31.32 17.12 -30.88
CA ILE A 45 32.12 16.31 -29.95
C ILE A 45 33.44 17.03 -29.66
N ASN A 46 33.74 17.24 -28.38
CA ASN A 46 34.98 17.82 -27.89
C ASN A 46 35.54 16.99 -26.72
N GLY A 47 36.47 16.08 -27.02
CA GLY A 47 36.94 15.10 -26.06
C GLY A 47 35.79 14.16 -25.66
N ASN A 48 35.54 14.03 -24.36
CA ASN A 48 34.48 13.21 -23.78
C ASN A 48 33.13 13.96 -23.62
N ILE A 49 33.02 15.16 -24.20
CA ILE A 49 31.82 16.00 -24.11
C ILE A 49 31.18 16.07 -25.49
N THR A 50 29.89 15.76 -25.58
CA THR A 50 29.08 15.90 -26.79
C THR A 50 27.97 16.92 -26.55
N ASP A 51 28.02 18.05 -27.25
CA ASP A 51 26.96 19.05 -27.25
C ASP A 51 25.99 18.81 -28.40
N ILE A 52 24.69 18.81 -28.11
CA ILE A 52 23.62 18.56 -29.07
C ILE A 52 22.63 19.73 -29.05
N LYS A 53 22.34 20.29 -30.24
CA LYS A 53 21.33 21.34 -30.44
C LYS A 53 20.40 20.94 -31.57
N SER A 54 19.09 21.05 -31.35
CA SER A 54 18.12 20.92 -32.45
C SER A 54 17.75 22.28 -33.02
N ASN A 55 17.97 22.46 -34.32
CA ASN A 55 17.39 23.56 -35.09
C ASN A 55 16.05 23.17 -35.74
N THR A 56 15.65 21.90 -35.65
CA THR A 56 14.33 21.45 -36.10
C THR A 56 13.32 21.63 -34.99
N THR A 57 12.27 22.40 -35.27
CA THR A 57 11.23 22.71 -34.29
C THR A 57 9.84 22.49 -34.84
N VAL A 58 8.92 22.14 -33.94
CA VAL A 58 7.46 22.08 -34.19
C VAL A 58 6.74 23.02 -33.23
N ASN A 59 5.41 23.16 -33.35
CA ASN A 59 4.58 23.97 -32.46
C ASN A 59 5.08 25.42 -32.31
N GLY A 60 5.32 26.08 -33.44
CA GLY A 60 5.76 27.49 -33.47
C GLY A 60 7.13 27.74 -32.83
N GLY A 61 8.00 26.73 -32.75
CA GLY A 61 9.36 26.87 -32.22
C GLY A 61 9.53 26.43 -30.76
N SER A 62 8.43 26.15 -30.05
CA SER A 62 8.44 25.83 -28.61
C SER A 62 8.97 24.43 -28.28
N VAL A 63 8.98 23.53 -29.27
CA VAL A 63 9.43 22.14 -29.12
C VAL A 63 10.54 21.87 -30.13
N GLY A 64 11.74 21.59 -29.62
CA GLY A 64 12.84 21.04 -30.43
C GLY A 64 12.65 19.54 -30.67
N VAL A 65 13.06 19.05 -31.84
CA VAL A 65 12.96 17.62 -32.18
C VAL A 65 14.30 17.10 -32.72
N ASN A 66 14.77 15.99 -32.18
CA ASN A 66 15.91 15.23 -32.69
C ASN A 66 15.47 13.85 -33.13
N THR A 67 16.08 13.34 -34.20
CA THR A 67 16.00 11.93 -34.59
C THR A 67 17.37 11.28 -34.53
N PHE A 68 17.47 10.14 -33.87
CA PHE A 68 18.71 9.38 -33.75
C PHE A 68 18.52 7.96 -34.26
N GLY A 69 19.53 7.47 -34.98
CA GLY A 69 19.68 6.05 -35.28
C GLY A 69 20.28 5.28 -34.11
N LYS A 70 20.98 5.99 -33.22
CA LYS A 70 21.54 5.47 -31.97
C LYS A 70 21.76 6.61 -30.99
N PHE A 71 21.48 6.36 -29.73
CA PHE A 71 21.76 7.29 -28.63
C PHE A 71 22.27 6.50 -27.43
N ASN A 72 23.58 6.33 -27.35
CA ASN A 72 24.26 5.70 -26.23
C ASN A 72 25.31 6.64 -25.66
N VAL A 73 25.44 6.62 -24.33
CA VAL A 73 26.41 7.42 -23.58
C VAL A 73 27.27 6.48 -22.75
N ALA A 74 28.54 6.36 -23.09
CA ALA A 74 29.45 5.46 -22.38
C ALA A 74 29.87 6.05 -21.02
N ASN A 75 30.41 5.21 -20.15
CA ASN A 75 31.00 5.65 -18.88
C ASN A 75 32.13 6.66 -19.14
N GLY A 76 32.17 7.74 -18.34
CA GLY A 76 33.14 8.83 -18.49
C GLY A 76 32.78 9.87 -19.55
N GLU A 77 31.73 9.64 -20.34
CA GLU A 77 31.23 10.57 -21.36
C GLU A 77 30.12 11.46 -20.81
N VAL A 78 30.02 12.67 -21.36
CA VAL A 78 29.02 13.67 -21.00
C VAL A 78 28.30 14.13 -22.27
N VAL A 79 26.97 14.08 -22.25
CA VAL A 79 26.11 14.61 -23.32
C VAL A 79 25.32 15.78 -22.78
N ASN A 80 25.41 16.92 -23.46
CA ASN A 80 24.66 18.12 -23.12
C ASN A 80 23.64 18.41 -24.22
N LEU A 81 22.36 18.29 -23.86
CA LEU A 81 21.25 18.69 -24.72
C LEU A 81 20.94 20.16 -24.48
N HIS A 82 21.08 21.00 -25.49
CA HIS A 82 20.83 22.44 -25.37
C HIS A 82 19.50 22.79 -26.02
N LEU A 83 18.53 23.20 -25.19
CA LEU A 83 17.30 23.84 -25.66
C LEU A 83 17.64 25.29 -26.01
N ILE A 84 17.39 25.67 -27.27
CA ILE A 84 17.80 26.96 -27.83
C ILE A 84 16.59 27.81 -28.25
N GLY A 85 16.78 29.13 -28.33
CA GLY A 85 15.72 30.05 -28.75
C GLY A 85 14.54 30.05 -27.79
N SER A 86 13.33 29.76 -28.29
CA SER A 86 12.09 29.69 -27.51
C SER A 86 11.71 28.26 -27.08
N GLN A 87 12.60 27.28 -27.25
CA GLN A 87 12.35 25.89 -26.88
C GLN A 87 12.20 25.74 -25.37
N THR A 88 11.11 25.11 -24.95
CA THR A 88 10.88 24.69 -23.55
C THR A 88 10.87 23.17 -23.40
N LYS A 89 10.66 22.48 -24.53
CA LYS A 89 10.58 21.02 -24.64
C LYS A 89 11.55 20.51 -25.71
N LEU A 90 12.12 19.35 -25.47
CA LEU A 90 12.98 18.65 -26.43
C LEU A 90 12.56 17.19 -26.54
N ILE A 91 12.21 16.77 -27.75
CA ILE A 91 11.86 15.38 -28.08
C ILE A 91 13.04 14.72 -28.78
N ASN A 92 13.48 13.57 -28.26
CA ASN A 92 14.50 12.74 -28.87
C ASN A 92 13.86 11.41 -29.30
N LEU A 93 13.68 11.25 -30.62
CA LEU A 93 13.12 10.04 -31.23
C LEU A 93 14.27 9.11 -31.64
N ILE A 94 14.29 7.89 -31.11
CA ILE A 94 15.38 6.94 -31.31
C ILE A 94 14.85 5.74 -32.10
N TYR A 95 15.43 5.49 -33.27
CA TYR A 95 15.05 4.44 -34.22
C TYR A 95 16.05 3.27 -34.25
N ASP A 96 16.94 3.18 -33.26
CA ASP A 96 17.85 2.03 -33.12
C ASP A 96 17.05 0.74 -32.91
N SER A 97 17.62 -0.40 -33.29
CA SER A 97 17.08 -1.73 -32.99
C SER A 97 17.45 -2.22 -31.59
N SER A 98 18.01 -1.36 -30.74
CA SER A 98 18.51 -1.71 -29.41
C SER A 98 18.09 -0.69 -28.34
N PRO A 99 18.02 -1.10 -27.07
CA PRO A 99 17.75 -0.18 -25.97
C PRO A 99 18.88 0.84 -25.85
N SER A 100 18.54 2.09 -25.56
CA SER A 100 19.53 3.14 -25.29
C SER A 100 20.32 2.83 -24.02
N GLN A 101 21.65 2.79 -24.14
CA GLN A 101 22.57 2.51 -23.04
C GLN A 101 23.14 3.82 -22.49
N ILE A 102 22.76 4.18 -21.27
CA ILE A 102 23.20 5.41 -20.59
C ILE A 102 24.07 5.00 -19.40
N ASN A 103 25.37 4.97 -19.61
CA ASN A 103 26.40 4.67 -18.60
C ASN A 103 27.24 5.90 -18.23
N GLY A 104 27.02 7.05 -18.88
CA GLY A 104 27.64 8.33 -18.56
C GLY A 104 26.60 9.38 -18.17
N ILE A 105 26.94 10.66 -18.32
CA ILE A 105 26.10 11.77 -17.86
C ILE A 105 25.33 12.38 -19.02
N VAL A 106 24.02 12.57 -18.87
CA VAL A 106 23.16 13.31 -19.79
C VAL A 106 22.58 14.52 -19.06
N ASN A 107 22.90 15.71 -19.56
CA ASN A 107 22.39 16.97 -19.04
C ASN A 107 21.44 17.61 -20.05
N SER A 108 20.41 18.31 -19.57
CA SER A 108 19.63 19.23 -20.41
C SER A 108 19.78 20.66 -19.92
N TYR A 109 20.15 21.56 -20.83
CA TYR A 109 20.32 22.98 -20.54
C TYR A 109 19.23 23.81 -21.21
N MET A 110 18.62 24.69 -20.43
CA MET A 110 17.74 25.76 -20.91
C MET A 110 18.23 27.06 -20.30
N ASN A 111 18.49 28.08 -21.13
CA ASN A 111 19.06 29.36 -20.70
C ASN A 111 20.38 29.22 -19.91
N GLY A 112 21.23 28.27 -20.31
CA GLY A 112 22.56 28.05 -19.72
C GLY A 112 22.58 27.34 -18.36
N LYS A 113 21.44 26.86 -17.86
CA LYS A 113 21.33 26.08 -16.62
C LYS A 113 20.58 24.77 -16.88
N ILE A 114 20.78 23.77 -16.02
CA ILE A 114 19.98 22.55 -16.02
C ILE A 114 18.50 22.91 -15.98
N GLY A 115 17.76 22.44 -16.98
CA GLY A 115 16.38 22.85 -17.21
C GLY A 115 15.83 22.29 -18.52
N GLY A 116 14.61 22.69 -18.85
CA GLY A 116 13.89 22.19 -20.03
C GLY A 116 13.30 20.79 -19.83
N ASN A 117 12.20 20.53 -20.50
CA ASN A 117 11.47 19.26 -20.38
C ASN A 117 11.91 18.34 -21.52
N VAL A 118 12.57 17.23 -21.20
CA VAL A 118 13.18 16.34 -22.18
C VAL A 118 12.45 15.01 -22.22
N LEU A 119 12.08 14.60 -23.43
CA LEU A 119 11.48 13.30 -23.69
C LEU A 119 12.40 12.47 -24.57
N PHE A 120 12.55 11.21 -24.21
CA PHE A 120 13.17 10.19 -25.04
C PHE A 120 12.15 9.11 -25.38
N ALA A 121 11.99 8.85 -26.68
CA ALA A 121 11.18 7.78 -27.20
C ALA A 121 12.06 6.73 -27.87
N ASN A 122 12.09 5.51 -27.32
CA ASN A 122 12.79 4.38 -27.92
C ASN A 122 11.91 3.12 -27.79
N PRO A 123 11.41 2.54 -28.89
CA PRO A 123 10.64 1.31 -28.86
C PRO A 123 11.34 0.16 -28.14
N ASN A 124 12.67 0.11 -28.18
CA ASN A 124 13.46 -0.99 -27.61
C ASN A 124 13.83 -0.76 -26.14
N GLY A 125 13.45 0.36 -25.54
CA GLY A 125 13.65 0.63 -24.12
C GLY A 125 14.95 1.37 -23.79
N PHE A 126 15.25 1.39 -22.49
CA PHE A 126 16.35 2.16 -21.90
C PHE A 126 17.04 1.36 -20.81
N VAL A 127 18.37 1.44 -20.75
CA VAL A 127 19.18 0.92 -19.66
C VAL A 127 20.05 2.05 -19.15
N ILE A 128 19.79 2.52 -17.94
CA ILE A 128 20.61 3.48 -17.23
C ILE A 128 21.50 2.68 -16.27
N GLY A 129 22.76 2.48 -16.64
CA GLY A 129 23.71 1.73 -15.84
C GLY A 129 24.04 2.43 -14.52
N ALA A 130 24.77 1.76 -13.63
CA ALA A 130 25.08 2.26 -12.28
C ALA A 130 25.77 3.64 -12.28
N ASP A 131 26.62 3.91 -13.28
CA ASP A 131 27.29 5.20 -13.46
C ASP A 131 26.47 6.21 -14.30
N GLY A 132 25.35 5.77 -14.86
CA GLY A 132 24.47 6.58 -15.67
C GLY A 132 23.77 7.66 -14.84
N VAL A 133 23.83 8.91 -15.31
CA VAL A 133 23.20 10.04 -14.61
C VAL A 133 22.41 10.91 -15.60
N PHE A 134 21.15 11.19 -15.29
CA PHE A 134 20.41 12.30 -15.91
C PHE A 134 20.36 13.50 -14.97
N ASN A 135 20.66 14.69 -15.49
CA ASN A 135 20.36 15.97 -14.84
C ASN A 135 19.54 16.84 -15.79
N VAL A 136 18.25 17.01 -15.51
CA VAL A 136 17.33 17.68 -16.45
C VAL A 136 16.33 18.58 -15.74
N GLY A 137 15.59 19.39 -16.52
CA GLY A 137 14.45 20.13 -15.99
C GLY A 137 13.28 19.21 -15.64
N SER A 138 12.86 18.38 -16.59
CA SER A 138 11.95 17.25 -16.41
C SER A 138 12.36 16.12 -17.35
N LEU A 139 12.16 14.86 -16.95
CA LEU A 139 12.46 13.69 -17.80
C LEU A 139 11.19 12.91 -18.13
N THR A 140 11.02 12.54 -19.39
CA THR A 140 10.07 11.50 -19.79
C THR A 140 10.81 10.43 -20.60
N LEU A 141 10.78 9.19 -20.14
CA LEU A 141 11.21 8.02 -20.89
C LEU A 141 9.98 7.23 -21.32
N VAL A 142 9.83 6.98 -22.62
CA VAL A 142 8.67 6.27 -23.15
C VAL A 142 9.06 5.24 -24.20
N THR A 143 8.41 4.08 -24.19
CA THR A 143 8.64 3.00 -25.18
C THR A 143 7.46 2.87 -26.13
N PRO A 144 7.22 3.81 -27.06
CA PRO A 144 6.14 3.65 -28.04
C PRO A 144 6.44 2.50 -29.00
N THR A 145 5.40 1.87 -29.57
CA THR A 145 5.59 0.86 -30.62
C THR A 145 6.30 1.44 -31.84
N GLN A 146 6.98 0.59 -32.62
CA GLN A 146 7.59 1.05 -33.88
C GLN A 146 6.54 1.66 -34.83
N GLN A 147 5.31 1.13 -34.83
CA GLN A 147 4.21 1.70 -35.59
C GLN A 147 3.85 3.11 -35.13
N SER A 148 3.84 3.36 -33.81
CA SER A 148 3.61 4.69 -33.26
C SER A 148 4.79 5.63 -33.56
N MET A 149 6.03 5.16 -33.50
CA MET A 149 7.20 5.95 -33.92
C MET A 149 7.12 6.41 -35.38
N ASN A 150 6.58 5.57 -36.25
CA ASN A 150 6.39 5.89 -37.66
C ASN A 150 5.22 6.88 -37.86
N SER A 151 4.20 6.87 -37.00
CA SER A 151 3.06 7.80 -37.12
C SER A 151 3.42 9.25 -36.77
N PHE A 152 4.54 9.48 -36.10
CA PHE A 152 5.08 10.83 -35.85
C PHE A 152 5.61 11.52 -37.10
N ILE A 153 5.71 10.81 -38.23
CA ILE A 153 6.25 11.33 -39.49
C ILE A 153 5.18 11.19 -40.58
N ASN A 154 4.90 12.29 -41.27
CA ASN A 154 4.09 12.28 -42.48
C ASN A 154 4.97 11.85 -43.67
N ASP A 155 4.39 11.02 -44.55
CA ASP A 155 4.98 10.64 -45.83
C ASP A 155 6.39 10.04 -45.72
N ILE A 156 6.56 9.03 -44.85
CA ILE A 156 7.82 8.29 -44.74
C ILE A 156 8.30 7.81 -46.11
N GLY A 157 9.55 8.11 -46.46
CA GLY A 157 10.16 7.77 -47.74
C GLY A 157 10.00 8.83 -48.83
N SER A 158 9.28 9.93 -48.57
CA SER A 158 9.26 11.12 -49.42
C SER A 158 10.62 11.82 -49.46
N GLU A 159 10.86 12.66 -50.47
CA GLU A 159 12.04 13.54 -50.53
C GLU A 159 11.99 14.64 -49.46
N THR A 160 10.79 15.01 -49.00
CA THR A 160 10.56 16.05 -47.98
C THR A 160 9.63 15.54 -46.88
N PRO A 161 10.05 14.54 -46.07
CA PRO A 161 9.26 14.08 -44.94
C PRO A 161 9.08 15.22 -43.93
N SER A 162 7.98 15.23 -43.20
CA SER A 162 7.68 16.24 -42.17
C SER A 162 7.13 15.58 -40.92
N PHE A 163 7.22 16.25 -39.78
CA PHE A 163 6.62 15.73 -38.55
C PHE A 163 5.10 15.89 -38.55
N ASN A 164 4.43 14.86 -38.04
CA ASN A 164 3.01 14.92 -37.70
C ASN A 164 2.86 15.55 -36.31
N GLU A 165 2.66 16.88 -36.28
CA GLU A 165 2.55 17.62 -35.01
C GLU A 165 1.41 17.10 -34.12
N THR A 166 0.30 16.66 -34.69
CA THR A 166 -0.82 16.07 -33.94
C THR A 166 -0.39 14.82 -33.17
N GLN A 167 0.35 13.90 -33.82
CA GLN A 167 0.82 12.67 -33.17
C GLN A 167 1.97 12.95 -32.19
N LEU A 168 2.86 13.91 -32.49
CA LEU A 168 3.87 14.36 -31.53
C LEU A 168 3.24 15.01 -30.29
N ASN A 169 2.18 15.79 -30.47
CA ASN A 169 1.44 16.40 -29.36
C ASN A 169 0.80 15.35 -28.44
N LYS A 170 0.42 14.20 -28.99
CA LYS A 170 -0.01 13.04 -28.20
C LYS A 170 1.14 12.41 -27.41
N LEU A 171 2.33 12.27 -28.00
CA LEU A 171 3.49 11.73 -27.29
C LEU A 171 3.89 12.57 -26.07
N ILE A 172 3.78 13.91 -26.19
CA ILE A 172 4.08 14.85 -25.10
C ILE A 172 2.89 15.12 -24.17
N SER A 173 1.85 14.29 -24.21
CA SER A 173 0.74 14.34 -23.27
C SER A 173 0.36 12.93 -22.82
N PHE A 174 0.05 12.74 -21.54
CA PHE A 174 -0.62 11.53 -21.08
C PHE A 174 -1.67 11.90 -20.02
N SER A 175 -2.63 11.01 -19.84
CA SER A 175 -3.71 11.16 -18.86
C SER A 175 -4.07 9.81 -18.26
N PHE A 176 -4.86 9.81 -17.20
CA PHE A 176 -5.56 8.61 -16.73
C PHE A 176 -7.02 8.67 -17.17
N ASN A 177 -7.55 7.56 -17.71
CA ASN A 177 -8.96 7.48 -18.09
C ASN A 177 -9.86 7.31 -16.85
N GLY A 178 -11.19 7.20 -17.05
CA GLY A 178 -12.14 7.03 -15.94
C GLY A 178 -11.97 5.73 -15.14
N ASP A 179 -11.28 4.75 -15.72
CA ASP A 179 -10.91 3.48 -15.08
C ASP A 179 -9.49 3.52 -14.47
N ASN A 180 -8.88 4.71 -14.41
CA ASN A 180 -7.53 4.97 -13.92
C ASN A 180 -6.39 4.28 -14.71
N TYR A 181 -6.58 3.94 -15.98
CA TYR A 181 -5.50 3.45 -16.85
C TYR A 181 -4.74 4.59 -17.52
N LEU A 182 -3.42 4.44 -17.70
CA LEU A 182 -2.62 5.39 -18.46
C LEU A 182 -3.07 5.42 -19.92
N VAL A 183 -3.22 6.63 -20.44
CA VAL A 183 -3.49 6.91 -21.84
C VAL A 183 -2.43 7.91 -22.31
N CYS A 184 -1.51 7.47 -23.17
CA CYS A 184 -0.58 8.39 -23.84
C CYS A 184 -1.30 9.06 -25.02
N GLY A 185 -1.44 10.39 -24.96
CA GLY A 185 -2.25 11.19 -25.87
C GLY A 185 -3.72 11.29 -25.48
N ASP A 186 -4.61 11.15 -26.46
CA ASP A 186 -6.06 11.18 -26.26
C ASP A 186 -6.66 9.78 -26.07
N THR A 187 -7.85 9.72 -25.48
CA THR A 187 -8.56 8.47 -25.15
C THR A 187 -9.12 7.73 -26.37
N VAL A 188 -9.08 8.33 -27.57
CA VAL A 188 -9.70 7.75 -28.77
C VAL A 188 -8.67 6.94 -29.55
N ASN A 189 -7.48 7.49 -29.72
CA ASN A 189 -6.36 6.87 -30.44
C ASN A 189 -5.05 7.15 -29.65
N PRO A 190 -4.81 6.40 -28.57
CA PRO A 190 -3.61 6.56 -27.76
C PRO A 190 -2.36 6.08 -28.51
N ILE A 191 -1.22 6.64 -28.14
CA ILE A 191 0.10 6.11 -28.52
C ILE A 191 0.24 4.73 -27.88
N LYS A 192 0.52 3.73 -28.72
CA LYS A 192 0.69 2.36 -28.27
C LYS A 192 2.10 2.14 -27.77
N LEU A 193 2.25 1.35 -26.71
CA LEU A 193 3.53 1.07 -26.08
C LEU A 193 4.06 -0.31 -26.47
N GLU A 194 5.36 -0.37 -26.74
CA GLU A 194 6.13 -1.58 -27.04
C GLU A 194 6.51 -2.30 -25.74
N LYS A 195 6.59 -3.63 -25.78
CA LYS A 195 6.89 -4.49 -24.62
C LYS A 195 8.36 -4.50 -24.25
N SER A 196 8.89 -3.33 -23.93
CA SER A 196 10.32 -3.14 -23.71
C SER A 196 10.66 -2.94 -22.23
N LEU A 197 11.95 -3.04 -21.92
CA LEU A 197 12.46 -2.82 -20.58
C LEU A 197 12.91 -1.36 -20.42
N ILE A 198 12.50 -0.74 -19.33
CA ILE A 198 13.22 0.41 -18.78
C ILE A 198 13.89 -0.06 -17.49
N GLU A 199 15.22 -0.15 -17.51
CA GLU A 199 16.03 -0.55 -16.36
C GLU A 199 16.86 0.64 -15.90
N ILE A 200 16.84 0.92 -14.61
CA ILE A 200 17.55 2.03 -13.99
C ILE A 200 18.35 1.49 -12.80
N SER A 201 19.66 1.51 -12.93
CA SER A 201 20.64 1.25 -11.86
C SER A 201 21.34 2.53 -11.41
N GLY A 202 21.30 3.58 -12.24
CA GLY A 202 21.95 4.86 -11.97
C GLY A 202 21.02 5.90 -11.33
N LYS A 203 21.27 7.17 -11.64
CA LYS A 203 20.60 8.32 -11.01
C LYS A 203 19.84 9.17 -12.02
N ILE A 204 18.66 9.63 -11.63
CA ILE A 204 17.88 10.64 -12.34
C ILE A 204 17.62 11.79 -11.38
N ASN A 205 18.19 12.95 -11.70
CA ASN A 205 17.98 14.20 -10.97
C ASN A 205 17.19 15.16 -11.86
N SER A 206 16.02 15.56 -11.39
CA SER A 206 15.11 16.43 -12.13
C SER A 206 14.75 17.67 -11.32
N ALA A 207 14.76 18.83 -11.97
CA ALA A 207 14.36 20.09 -11.32
C ALA A 207 12.85 20.11 -11.01
N ASN A 208 12.09 19.33 -11.77
CA ASN A 208 10.66 19.13 -11.63
C ASN A 208 10.39 17.62 -11.71
N GLY A 209 9.65 17.12 -12.71
CA GLY A 209 9.07 15.77 -12.69
C GLY A 209 9.90 14.70 -13.39
N ILE A 210 9.53 13.44 -13.15
CA ILE A 210 10.11 12.26 -13.81
C ILE A 210 8.97 11.33 -14.22
N ASP A 211 8.90 10.99 -15.51
CA ASP A 211 7.93 10.08 -16.07
C ASP A 211 8.64 8.89 -16.72
N ILE A 212 8.34 7.67 -16.26
CA ILE A 212 8.89 6.42 -16.78
C ILE A 212 7.74 5.55 -17.27
N ILE A 213 7.58 5.44 -18.59
CA ILE A 213 6.42 4.82 -19.21
C ILE A 213 6.87 3.70 -20.15
N SER A 214 6.64 2.46 -19.73
CA SER A 214 7.02 1.28 -20.49
C SER A 214 5.80 0.46 -20.89
N GLY A 215 5.83 -0.12 -22.09
CA GLY A 215 4.86 -1.14 -22.49
C GLY A 215 5.21 -2.54 -22.01
N GLY A 216 6.38 -2.72 -21.41
CA GLY A 216 6.87 -3.98 -20.85
C GLY A 216 7.13 -3.85 -19.36
N LYS A 217 8.39 -3.83 -18.93
CA LYS A 217 8.77 -3.78 -17.50
C LYS A 217 9.46 -2.47 -17.16
N VAL A 218 9.32 -2.04 -15.91
CA VAL A 218 10.13 -1.00 -15.30
C VAL A 218 10.84 -1.57 -14.08
N GLU A 219 12.17 -1.46 -14.04
CA GLU A 219 13.00 -1.94 -12.95
C GLU A 219 13.91 -0.83 -12.44
N ILE A 220 13.65 -0.37 -11.21
CA ILE A 220 14.50 0.54 -10.46
C ILE A 220 15.33 -0.33 -9.52
N LYS A 221 16.59 -0.60 -9.85
CA LYS A 221 17.46 -1.55 -9.14
C LYS A 221 17.87 -1.02 -7.77
N GLU A 222 18.40 -1.94 -6.97
CA GLU A 222 19.13 -1.63 -5.74
C GLU A 222 20.20 -0.56 -6.05
N ASP A 223 20.31 0.46 -5.20
CA ASP A 223 21.14 1.67 -5.34
C ASP A 223 20.70 2.73 -6.38
N ALA A 224 19.71 2.46 -7.23
CA ALA A 224 19.20 3.47 -8.15
C ALA A 224 18.50 4.61 -7.39
N GLN A 225 18.56 5.83 -7.94
CA GLN A 225 17.96 7.03 -7.33
C GLN A 225 17.15 7.84 -8.34
N LEU A 226 15.86 8.04 -8.07
CA LEU A 226 15.00 8.95 -8.81
C LEU A 226 14.62 10.13 -7.91
N ASN A 227 15.14 11.32 -8.22
CA ASN A 227 14.98 12.53 -7.43
C ASN A 227 14.27 13.61 -8.27
N ALA A 228 13.02 13.90 -7.95
CA ALA A 228 12.26 15.00 -8.55
C ALA A 228 12.30 16.26 -7.67
N ASN A 229 11.88 17.39 -8.22
CA ASN A 229 11.79 18.69 -7.54
C ASN A 229 13.07 19.11 -6.82
N LEU A 230 14.16 19.19 -7.58
CA LEU A 230 15.44 19.69 -7.10
C LEU A 230 15.68 21.14 -7.51
N ASP A 231 16.31 21.91 -6.63
CA ASP A 231 16.99 23.14 -6.99
C ASP A 231 18.46 22.81 -7.29
N PHE A 232 18.87 22.97 -8.55
CA PHE A 232 20.27 22.84 -8.94
C PHE A 232 21.03 24.10 -8.55
N ASN A 233 22.11 23.92 -7.79
CA ASN A 233 22.92 25.01 -7.25
C ASN A 233 24.13 25.25 -8.15
N TYR A 234 24.51 26.52 -8.33
CA TYR A 234 25.61 26.91 -9.19
C TYR A 234 26.56 27.86 -8.47
N ASN A 235 27.85 27.71 -8.73
CA ASN A 235 28.88 28.65 -8.34
C ASN A 235 28.72 29.99 -9.09
N GLU A 236 29.41 31.03 -8.62
CA GLU A 236 29.43 32.34 -9.27
C GLU A 236 29.94 32.29 -10.73
N ASP A 237 30.79 31.30 -11.05
CA ASP A 237 31.30 31.06 -12.40
C ASP A 237 30.33 30.26 -13.31
N GLY A 238 29.15 29.90 -12.79
CA GLY A 238 28.13 29.15 -13.51
C GLY A 238 28.34 27.64 -13.55
N THR A 239 29.36 27.10 -12.86
CA THR A 239 29.54 25.65 -12.72
C THR A 239 28.54 25.05 -11.72
N LEU A 240 28.10 23.81 -11.97
CA LEU A 240 27.16 23.12 -11.08
C LEU A 240 27.85 22.74 -9.76
N ASP A 241 27.26 23.15 -8.64
CA ASP A 241 27.71 22.90 -7.26
C ASP A 241 26.68 22.04 -6.50
N GLY A 242 26.18 21.00 -7.16
CA GLY A 242 25.21 20.06 -6.61
C GLY A 242 23.76 20.55 -6.67
N PHE A 243 22.94 20.00 -5.78
CA PHE A 243 21.50 20.24 -5.75
C PHE A 243 20.93 20.11 -4.33
N SER A 244 19.76 20.72 -4.12
CA SER A 244 18.99 20.65 -2.89
C SER A 244 17.52 20.36 -3.18
N LYS A 245 16.78 19.91 -2.17
CA LYS A 245 15.32 19.78 -2.26
C LYS A 245 14.68 21.15 -2.53
N LYS A 246 13.80 21.22 -3.53
CA LYS A 246 13.03 22.43 -3.84
C LYS A 246 12.02 22.71 -2.71
N THR A 247 11.91 23.98 -2.33
CA THR A 247 10.96 24.42 -1.29
C THR A 247 9.64 24.89 -1.90
N GLY A 248 8.54 24.79 -1.15
CA GLY A 248 7.23 25.25 -1.61
C GLY A 248 6.63 24.44 -2.77
N VAL A 249 7.03 23.17 -2.90
CA VAL A 249 6.46 22.27 -3.90
C VAL A 249 4.99 22.02 -3.55
N THR A 250 4.09 22.46 -4.43
CA THR A 250 2.65 22.17 -4.30
C THR A 250 2.33 20.87 -5.04
N PRO A 251 1.81 19.84 -4.34
CA PRO A 251 1.28 18.64 -4.98
C PRO A 251 0.14 19.00 -5.91
N ASN A 252 0.19 18.53 -7.16
CA ASN A 252 -0.88 18.77 -8.15
C ASN A 252 -1.23 17.51 -8.96
N LEU A 253 -0.93 16.33 -8.40
CA LEU A 253 -1.06 15.06 -9.10
C LEU A 253 -1.87 14.07 -8.26
N THR A 254 -3.18 13.98 -8.47
CA THR A 254 -4.04 13.01 -7.76
C THR A 254 -4.24 11.75 -8.61
N SER A 255 -4.69 10.65 -7.99
CA SER A 255 -5.06 9.40 -8.67
C SER A 255 -6.19 9.57 -9.71
N SER A 256 -6.90 10.70 -9.67
CA SER A 256 -7.97 11.10 -10.60
C SER A 256 -7.60 12.29 -11.51
N SER A 257 -6.40 12.87 -11.33
CA SER A 257 -5.99 14.08 -12.07
C SER A 257 -5.73 13.75 -13.54
N LYS A 258 -6.38 14.51 -14.43
CA LYS A 258 -5.98 14.60 -15.85
C LYS A 258 -4.72 15.49 -15.95
N THR A 259 -3.73 15.00 -16.70
CA THR A 259 -2.44 15.61 -17.14
C THR A 259 -1.28 15.63 -16.10
N PHE A 260 0.00 15.35 -16.44
CA PHE A 260 0.78 15.76 -17.63
C PHE A 260 2.00 14.86 -17.96
N ALA A 261 2.33 14.67 -19.26
CA ALA A 261 3.70 14.47 -19.72
C ALA A 261 4.36 15.82 -19.99
N MET A 262 5.66 15.96 -19.74
CA MET A 262 6.48 17.11 -20.16
C MET A 262 5.96 18.53 -19.83
N ASN A 263 4.93 18.70 -19.01
CA ASN A 263 4.75 20.01 -18.36
C ASN A 263 5.79 20.14 -17.25
N ASP A 264 5.84 21.31 -16.60
CA ASP A 264 6.61 21.53 -15.38
C ASP A 264 6.00 20.67 -14.26
N GLY A 265 6.00 19.35 -14.48
CA GLY A 265 5.34 18.34 -13.69
C GLY A 265 6.03 18.30 -12.36
N ASN A 266 5.26 18.26 -11.28
CA ASN A 266 5.85 18.26 -9.96
C ASN A 266 6.03 16.84 -9.44
N GLY A 267 5.59 15.76 -10.10
CA GLY A 267 5.55 14.41 -9.51
C GLY A 267 6.52 13.40 -10.13
N ILE A 268 6.45 12.16 -9.66
CA ILE A 268 7.07 11.02 -10.32
C ILE A 268 5.98 10.04 -10.76
N ILE A 269 6.02 9.63 -12.02
CA ILE A 269 5.07 8.68 -12.61
C ILE A 269 5.85 7.49 -13.14
N ILE A 270 5.50 6.30 -12.69
CA ILE A 270 6.13 5.05 -13.12
C ILE A 270 5.02 4.11 -13.58
N VAL A 271 4.99 3.80 -14.86
CA VAL A 271 3.95 2.97 -15.46
C VAL A 271 4.57 1.87 -16.30
N SER A 272 4.09 0.66 -16.05
CA SER A 272 4.23 -0.50 -16.92
C SER A 272 2.83 -0.84 -17.43
N SER A 273 2.58 -0.68 -18.73
CA SER A 273 1.24 -0.85 -19.32
C SER A 273 1.33 -1.52 -20.68
N ASN A 274 0.93 -2.78 -20.77
CA ASN A 274 1.02 -3.58 -22.00
C ASN A 274 -0.21 -3.42 -22.91
N ASP A 275 -0.73 -2.19 -22.97
CA ASP A 275 -1.95 -1.75 -23.65
C ASP A 275 -1.78 -1.71 -25.19
N GLY A 276 -1.45 -2.85 -25.80
CA GLY A 276 -1.09 -2.91 -27.22
C GLY A 276 -1.21 -4.27 -27.90
N GLU A 277 -1.21 -5.39 -27.18
CA GLU A 277 -1.27 -6.71 -27.82
C GLU A 277 -2.17 -7.69 -27.07
N LYS A 278 -3.11 -8.30 -27.80
CA LYS A 278 -3.82 -9.51 -27.33
C LYS A 278 -2.90 -10.72 -27.49
N SER A 279 -1.88 -10.82 -26.64
CA SER A 279 -1.02 -12.00 -26.55
C SER A 279 -1.19 -12.65 -25.18
N ASP A 280 -1.27 -13.97 -25.16
CA ASP A 280 -1.73 -14.76 -24.01
C ASP A 280 -0.76 -14.81 -22.81
N TYR A 281 0.36 -14.08 -22.82
CA TYR A 281 1.40 -14.15 -21.79
C TYR A 281 2.08 -12.81 -21.54
N LEU A 282 1.28 -11.77 -21.35
CA LEU A 282 1.80 -10.44 -21.07
C LEU A 282 2.03 -10.22 -19.58
N SER A 283 3.19 -9.66 -19.23
CA SER A 283 3.45 -9.22 -17.86
C SER A 283 3.83 -7.75 -17.86
N ALA A 284 3.15 -6.99 -17.00
CA ALA A 284 3.47 -5.61 -16.69
C ALA A 284 4.06 -5.62 -15.28
N PHE A 285 5.32 -5.26 -15.12
CA PHE A 285 5.93 -5.25 -13.79
C PHE A 285 6.58 -3.90 -13.53
N VAL A 286 6.35 -3.40 -12.32
CA VAL A 286 7.15 -2.33 -11.75
C VAL A 286 7.83 -2.86 -10.50
N ASN A 287 9.17 -2.89 -10.52
CA ASN A 287 9.98 -3.26 -9.37
C ASN A 287 10.74 -2.02 -8.90
N LEU A 288 10.46 -1.58 -7.67
CA LEU A 288 11.08 -0.42 -7.03
C LEU A 288 11.99 -0.91 -5.90
N ASN A 289 13.21 -1.30 -6.25
CA ASN A 289 14.23 -1.76 -5.30
C ASN A 289 15.19 -0.63 -4.90
N GLY A 290 15.27 0.43 -5.70
CA GLY A 290 16.02 1.66 -5.41
C GLY A 290 15.20 2.72 -4.68
N SER A 291 15.77 3.91 -4.54
CA SER A 291 15.12 5.05 -3.90
C SER A 291 14.36 5.92 -4.91
N VAL A 292 13.12 6.26 -4.57
CA VAL A 292 12.25 7.16 -5.36
C VAL A 292 11.75 8.28 -4.46
N ASP A 293 12.21 9.52 -4.69
CA ASP A 293 11.88 10.68 -3.86
C ASP A 293 11.28 11.82 -4.71
N ALA A 294 9.99 12.10 -4.49
CA ALA A 294 9.27 13.19 -5.13
C ALA A 294 9.38 14.52 -4.39
N ASN A 295 10.15 14.59 -3.30
CA ASN A 295 10.53 15.82 -2.61
C ASN A 295 9.35 16.74 -2.27
N GLY A 296 8.28 16.17 -1.72
CA GLY A 296 7.08 16.92 -1.30
C GLY A 296 5.97 17.01 -2.34
N SER A 297 6.13 16.35 -3.49
CA SER A 297 5.03 16.10 -4.43
C SER A 297 4.61 14.64 -4.42
N ASN A 298 3.80 14.23 -5.38
CA ASN A 298 3.16 12.91 -5.40
C ASN A 298 3.88 11.91 -6.30
N ILE A 299 3.75 10.62 -5.96
CA ILE A 299 4.24 9.49 -6.74
C ILE A 299 3.04 8.65 -7.20
N ILE A 300 3.02 8.30 -8.48
CA ILE A 300 2.07 7.35 -9.05
C ILE A 300 2.85 6.16 -9.62
N VAL A 301 2.51 4.97 -9.16
CA VAL A 301 3.05 3.71 -9.67
C VAL A 301 1.92 2.85 -10.19
N LYS A 302 1.99 2.45 -11.46
CA LYS A 302 0.99 1.57 -12.06
C LYS A 302 1.58 0.39 -12.81
N SER A 303 0.93 -0.75 -12.64
CA SER A 303 1.15 -1.96 -13.41
C SER A 303 -0.19 -2.42 -13.98
N GLU A 304 -0.35 -2.24 -15.29
CA GLU A 304 -1.63 -2.33 -16.00
C GLU A 304 -1.56 -3.46 -17.01
N ALA A 305 -2.56 -4.36 -17.00
CA ALA A 305 -2.71 -5.30 -18.10
C ALA A 305 -4.14 -5.48 -18.61
N SER A 306 -4.25 -5.47 -19.94
CA SER A 306 -5.51 -5.54 -20.67
C SER A 306 -6.20 -6.93 -20.61
N ASN A 307 -5.64 -7.96 -19.97
CA ASN A 307 -6.18 -9.33 -19.96
C ASN A 307 -6.10 -9.99 -18.57
N THR A 308 -7.14 -10.72 -18.17
CA THR A 308 -7.32 -11.36 -16.85
C THR A 308 -6.30 -12.45 -16.52
N ASN A 309 -5.54 -12.94 -17.51
CA ASN A 309 -4.49 -13.95 -17.33
C ASN A 309 -3.07 -13.36 -17.29
N SER A 310 -2.93 -12.04 -17.40
CA SER A 310 -1.64 -11.34 -17.36
C SER A 310 -1.21 -11.09 -15.91
N SER A 311 0.08 -11.21 -15.63
CA SER A 311 0.63 -10.82 -14.32
C SER A 311 1.01 -9.35 -14.37
N SER A 312 0.21 -8.53 -13.71
CA SER A 312 0.51 -7.12 -13.48
C SER A 312 0.86 -6.95 -12.02
N ASN A 313 2.12 -6.82 -11.67
CA ASN A 313 2.50 -6.68 -10.26
C ASN A 313 3.33 -5.41 -10.02
N ILE A 314 3.20 -4.87 -8.82
CA ILE A 314 4.10 -3.86 -8.28
C ILE A 314 4.84 -4.46 -7.08
N THR A 315 6.17 -4.41 -7.13
CA THR A 315 7.02 -4.74 -5.98
C THR A 315 7.70 -3.47 -5.49
N VAL A 316 7.61 -3.20 -4.19
CA VAL A 316 8.28 -2.07 -3.54
C VAL A 316 9.18 -2.61 -2.45
N ASP A 317 10.49 -2.66 -2.68
CA ASP A 317 11.46 -3.13 -1.69
C ASP A 317 12.50 -2.04 -1.32
N GLY A 318 12.58 -0.97 -2.11
CA GLY A 318 13.34 0.23 -1.81
C GLY A 318 12.54 1.31 -1.09
N ASN A 319 13.16 2.48 -0.92
CA ASN A 319 12.58 3.61 -0.20
C ASN A 319 11.74 4.48 -1.13
N ILE A 320 10.51 4.79 -0.74
CA ILE A 320 9.63 5.70 -1.48
C ILE A 320 9.20 6.85 -0.58
N ASN A 321 9.43 8.09 -1.02
CA ASN A 321 9.13 9.30 -0.28
C ASN A 321 8.35 10.31 -1.12
N ALA A 322 7.16 10.70 -0.65
CA ALA A 322 6.29 11.64 -1.33
C ALA A 322 5.33 12.34 -0.36
N ASN A 323 4.57 13.31 -0.86
CA ASN A 323 3.39 13.81 -0.16
C ASN A 323 2.25 12.79 -0.24
N GLU A 324 1.89 12.35 -1.46
CA GLU A 324 0.94 11.24 -1.68
C GLU A 324 1.57 10.16 -2.55
N ILE A 325 1.24 8.91 -2.27
CA ILE A 325 1.66 7.75 -3.06
C ILE A 325 0.40 7.01 -3.52
N TYR A 326 0.32 6.76 -4.82
CA TYR A 326 -0.67 5.88 -5.42
C TYR A 326 -0.01 4.64 -6.00
N LEU A 327 -0.40 3.46 -5.50
CA LEU A 327 0.01 2.16 -6.05
C LEU A 327 -1.22 1.48 -6.66
N GLY A 328 -1.23 1.31 -7.98
CA GLY A 328 -2.34 0.69 -8.71
C GLY A 328 -1.90 -0.49 -9.56
N SER A 329 -2.48 -1.67 -9.31
CA SER A 329 -2.10 -2.88 -10.03
C SER A 329 -3.28 -3.75 -10.44
N ASP A 330 -3.25 -4.27 -11.67
CA ASP A 330 -4.23 -5.25 -12.12
C ASP A 330 -4.01 -6.66 -11.56
N GLY A 331 -2.86 -6.91 -10.93
CA GLY A 331 -2.56 -8.14 -10.20
C GLY A 331 -2.32 -7.83 -8.74
N SER A 332 -1.09 -8.05 -8.26
CA SER A 332 -0.73 -7.94 -6.84
C SER A 332 0.23 -6.79 -6.55
N ILE A 333 0.18 -6.28 -5.33
CA ILE A 333 1.11 -5.28 -4.81
C ILE A 333 1.81 -5.88 -3.59
N SER A 334 3.14 -5.91 -3.61
CA SER A 334 3.94 -6.48 -2.50
C SER A 334 5.11 -5.60 -2.08
N SER A 335 5.42 -5.62 -0.78
CA SER A 335 6.69 -5.14 -0.23
C SER A 335 7.22 -6.11 0.82
N THR A 336 8.54 -6.26 0.88
CA THR A 336 9.21 -7.14 1.85
C THR A 336 9.88 -6.34 2.97
N SER A 337 10.43 -5.17 2.67
CA SER A 337 11.20 -4.37 3.63
C SER A 337 11.27 -2.87 3.30
N ALA A 338 10.27 -2.34 2.59
CA ALA A 338 10.29 -0.94 2.17
C ALA A 338 10.18 0.04 3.35
N GLU A 339 10.70 1.24 3.12
CA GLU A 339 10.34 2.44 3.87
C GLU A 339 9.46 3.32 2.98
N ILE A 340 8.15 3.31 3.25
CA ILE A 340 7.15 4.07 2.52
C ILE A 340 6.75 5.28 3.37
N ILE A 341 7.11 6.48 2.91
CA ILE A 341 6.86 7.75 3.59
C ILE A 341 5.91 8.58 2.73
N ALA A 342 4.69 8.76 3.23
CA ALA A 342 3.68 9.63 2.64
C ALA A 342 2.72 10.19 3.69
N ASN A 343 2.14 11.36 3.41
CA ASN A 343 0.98 11.84 4.15
C ASN A 343 -0.26 11.00 3.82
N THR A 344 -0.37 10.60 2.54
CA THR A 344 -1.48 9.81 2.01
C THR A 344 -0.93 8.64 1.19
N LEU A 345 -1.29 7.42 1.55
CA LEU A 345 -1.04 6.22 0.73
C LEU A 345 -2.38 5.63 0.27
N GLU A 346 -2.54 5.51 -1.04
CA GLU A 346 -3.66 4.82 -1.69
C GLU A 346 -3.14 3.57 -2.41
N VAL A 347 -3.77 2.42 -2.12
CA VAL A 347 -3.36 1.13 -2.69
C VAL A 347 -4.57 0.41 -3.29
N LEU A 348 -4.48 0.13 -4.58
CA LEU A 348 -5.52 -0.57 -5.33
C LEU A 348 -4.91 -1.77 -6.06
N ALA A 349 -5.37 -2.97 -5.72
CA ALA A 349 -5.00 -4.19 -6.43
C ALA A 349 -6.25 -5.01 -6.77
N ASN A 350 -6.24 -5.71 -7.90
CA ASN A 350 -7.29 -6.69 -8.16
C ASN A 350 -7.08 -7.96 -7.33
N ASN A 351 -5.82 -8.36 -7.10
CA ASN A 351 -5.46 -9.57 -6.34
C ASN A 351 -4.87 -9.20 -4.97
N GLU A 352 -3.74 -9.78 -4.59
CA GLU A 352 -3.19 -9.68 -3.23
C GLU A 352 -2.52 -8.32 -2.98
N ILE A 353 -2.73 -7.78 -1.78
CA ILE A 353 -1.95 -6.67 -1.25
C ILE A 353 -1.17 -7.21 -0.05
N SER A 354 0.15 -7.22 -0.12
CA SER A 354 1.04 -7.67 0.95
C SER A 354 2.10 -6.63 1.24
N LEU A 355 1.86 -5.76 2.21
CA LEU A 355 2.77 -4.65 2.53
C LEU A 355 3.50 -4.91 3.83
N VAL A 356 4.82 -5.06 3.75
CA VAL A 356 5.73 -5.00 4.88
C VAL A 356 6.46 -3.66 4.84
N ASN A 357 6.29 -2.86 5.89
CA ASN A 357 6.95 -1.57 6.05
C ASN A 357 7.83 -1.56 7.30
N SER A 358 9.00 -0.97 7.18
CA SER A 358 9.96 -0.91 8.28
C SER A 358 9.46 -0.01 9.43
N GLY A 359 8.73 1.06 9.14
CA GLY A 359 8.20 2.02 10.13
C GLY A 359 6.66 2.09 10.18
N ASN A 360 6.13 3.25 10.56
CA ASN A 360 4.69 3.51 10.59
C ASN A 360 4.07 3.44 9.19
N LEU A 361 2.84 2.92 9.09
CA LEU A 361 2.02 2.99 7.87
C LEU A 361 0.79 3.86 8.15
N THR A 362 0.66 4.96 7.41
CA THR A 362 -0.57 5.76 7.38
C THR A 362 -1.17 5.69 5.98
N ILE A 363 -2.41 5.24 5.89
CA ILE A 363 -3.04 4.83 4.63
C ILE A 363 -4.42 5.45 4.55
N SER A 364 -4.69 6.19 3.47
CA SER A 364 -6.04 6.72 3.26
C SER A 364 -7.00 5.62 2.84
N SER A 365 -6.59 4.77 1.90
CA SER A 365 -7.45 3.73 1.37
C SER A 365 -6.65 2.53 0.89
N ILE A 366 -7.14 1.35 1.25
CA ILE A 366 -6.77 0.06 0.64
C ILE A 366 -8.01 -0.57 0.05
N THR A 367 -7.91 -1.03 -1.20
CA THR A 367 -8.94 -1.84 -1.83
C THR A 367 -8.32 -3.04 -2.55
N SER A 368 -8.65 -4.26 -2.08
CA SER A 368 -8.45 -5.50 -2.85
C SER A 368 -9.77 -6.04 -3.37
N LYS A 369 -9.86 -6.23 -4.69
CA LYS A 369 -11.13 -6.65 -5.34
C LYS A 369 -11.39 -8.15 -5.25
N ASN A 370 -10.36 -9.00 -5.28
CA ASN A 370 -10.51 -10.45 -5.41
C ASN A 370 -9.74 -11.28 -4.38
N SER A 371 -8.85 -10.68 -3.58
CA SER A 371 -7.97 -11.45 -2.70
C SER A 371 -7.75 -10.74 -1.36
N SER A 372 -6.82 -11.28 -0.57
CA SER A 372 -6.58 -10.85 0.80
C SER A 372 -5.68 -9.61 0.86
N VAL A 373 -5.80 -8.92 1.99
CA VAL A 373 -4.89 -7.86 2.41
C VAL A 373 -4.01 -8.40 3.56
N SER A 374 -2.70 -8.21 3.45
CA SER A 374 -1.72 -8.52 4.49
C SER A 374 -0.86 -7.28 4.74
N LEU A 375 -0.87 -6.77 5.98
CA LEU A 375 -0.15 -5.55 6.34
C LEU A 375 0.72 -5.83 7.55
N LYS A 376 1.99 -5.43 7.47
CA LYS A 376 2.95 -5.57 8.53
C LYS A 376 3.74 -4.28 8.74
N SER A 377 3.76 -3.79 9.97
CA SER A 377 4.71 -2.76 10.40
C SER A 377 5.73 -3.37 11.35
N LEU A 378 7.01 -3.34 10.97
CA LEU A 378 8.07 -4.03 11.70
C LEU A 378 8.45 -3.32 13.01
N THR A 379 8.30 -2.00 13.09
CA THR A 379 8.64 -1.23 14.30
C THR A 379 7.60 -0.20 14.70
N GLY A 380 6.52 -0.04 13.95
CA GLY A 380 5.59 1.07 14.08
C GLY A 380 4.12 0.67 14.14
N SER A 381 3.26 1.69 14.05
CA SER A 381 1.81 1.58 14.03
C SER A 381 1.27 1.49 12.59
N ILE A 382 0.04 1.00 12.44
CA ILE A 382 -0.72 0.98 11.19
C ILE A 382 -2.02 1.78 11.39
N ASN A 383 -2.21 2.84 10.61
CA ASN A 383 -3.42 3.66 10.61
C ASN A 383 -4.06 3.65 9.23
N ILE A 384 -5.33 3.25 9.13
CA ILE A 384 -6.04 3.10 7.85
C ILE A 384 -7.41 3.77 7.95
N ASN A 385 -7.70 4.73 7.06
CA ASN A 385 -9.02 5.37 7.05
C ASN A 385 -10.06 4.45 6.42
N ASP A 386 -9.81 3.92 5.22
CA ASP A 386 -10.73 3.01 4.53
C ASP A 386 -10.05 1.69 4.16
N LEU A 387 -10.48 0.59 4.76
CA LEU A 387 -10.00 -0.75 4.45
C LEU A 387 -11.11 -1.59 3.82
N ASN A 388 -10.95 -1.94 2.54
CA ASN A 388 -11.89 -2.79 1.81
C ASN A 388 -11.17 -4.04 1.27
N SER A 389 -11.58 -5.22 1.73
CA SER A 389 -11.12 -6.52 1.21
C SER A 389 -12.30 -7.43 0.95
N LYS A 390 -12.35 -8.05 -0.23
CA LYS A 390 -13.38 -9.05 -0.54
C LYS A 390 -13.16 -10.38 0.21
N THR A 391 -11.93 -10.66 0.61
CA THR A 391 -11.60 -11.86 1.39
C THR A 391 -11.05 -11.46 2.76
N ASP A 392 -9.89 -12.00 3.15
CA ASP A 392 -9.32 -11.82 4.48
C ASP A 392 -8.52 -10.51 4.57
N ALA A 393 -8.37 -10.01 5.79
CA ALA A 393 -7.38 -9.01 6.16
C ALA A 393 -6.56 -9.50 7.34
N ASN A 394 -5.24 -9.52 7.17
CA ASN A 394 -4.26 -9.87 8.20
C ASN A 394 -3.42 -8.63 8.49
N ILE A 395 -3.47 -8.13 9.73
CA ILE A 395 -2.79 -6.89 10.12
C ILE A 395 -1.91 -7.19 11.33
N ASN A 396 -0.62 -6.89 11.21
CA ASN A 396 0.37 -7.12 12.26
C ASN A 396 1.24 -5.87 12.44
N ALA A 397 1.03 -5.15 13.54
CA ALA A 397 1.86 -4.02 13.91
C ALA A 397 2.56 -4.32 15.24
N VAL A 398 3.83 -3.92 15.34
CA VAL A 398 4.48 -3.85 16.66
C VAL A 398 3.83 -2.74 17.50
N GLY A 399 3.46 -1.63 16.88
CA GLY A 399 2.72 -0.53 17.50
C GLY A 399 1.20 -0.71 17.45
N ASP A 400 0.50 0.41 17.44
CA ASP A 400 -0.97 0.45 17.44
C ASP A 400 -1.56 0.16 16.05
N VAL A 401 -2.78 -0.36 16.02
CA VAL A 401 -3.57 -0.50 14.80
C VAL A 401 -4.84 0.33 14.96
N THR A 402 -5.00 1.34 14.10
CA THR A 402 -6.23 2.15 14.04
C THR A 402 -6.88 1.98 12.68
N LEU A 403 -8.14 1.57 12.67
CA LEU A 403 -8.96 1.49 11.46
C LEU A 403 -10.17 2.42 11.60
N ALA A 404 -10.53 3.19 10.57
CA ALA A 404 -11.75 3.98 10.64
C ALA A 404 -12.96 3.20 10.07
N THR A 405 -13.10 3.13 8.75
CA THR A 405 -14.14 2.36 8.08
C THR A 405 -13.54 1.07 7.51
N THR A 406 -14.05 -0.07 7.95
CA THR A 406 -13.51 -1.37 7.54
C THR A 406 -14.61 -2.28 7.00
N LYS A 407 -14.40 -2.87 5.81
CA LYS A 407 -15.28 -3.86 5.20
C LYS A 407 -14.47 -5.05 4.69
N ILE A 408 -14.62 -6.18 5.38
CA ILE A 408 -13.90 -7.43 5.09
C ILE A 408 -14.91 -8.52 4.78
N GLY A 409 -14.76 -9.20 3.64
CA GLY A 409 -15.72 -10.21 3.21
C GLY A 409 -15.68 -11.51 4.02
N THR A 410 -14.51 -11.92 4.51
CA THR A 410 -14.34 -13.21 5.21
C THR A 410 -13.78 -13.05 6.63
N ALA A 411 -12.47 -12.95 6.85
CA ALA A 411 -11.91 -12.88 8.20
C ALA A 411 -10.99 -11.67 8.43
N LEU A 412 -11.03 -11.12 9.63
CA LEU A 412 -10.10 -10.08 10.09
C LEU A 412 -9.22 -10.64 11.20
N ASN A 413 -7.91 -10.62 11.00
CA ASN A 413 -6.91 -11.03 11.99
C ASN A 413 -6.02 -9.85 12.34
N VAL A 414 -5.94 -9.46 13.61
CA VAL A 414 -5.16 -8.31 14.09
C VAL A 414 -4.21 -8.72 15.21
N VAL A 415 -2.95 -8.31 15.08
CA VAL A 415 -1.93 -8.34 16.14
C VAL A 415 -1.37 -6.93 16.32
N SER A 416 -1.45 -6.39 17.53
CA SER A 416 -1.10 -4.99 17.81
C SER A 416 -0.74 -4.73 19.27
N THR A 417 -0.23 -3.52 19.55
CA THR A 417 -0.17 -2.98 20.92
C THR A 417 -1.56 -2.54 21.37
N ASN A 418 -2.16 -1.52 20.75
CA ASN A 418 -3.59 -1.21 20.90
C ASN A 418 -4.32 -1.45 19.58
N PHE A 419 -5.62 -1.77 19.62
CA PHE A 419 -6.46 -1.86 18.43
C PHE A 419 -7.71 -0.99 18.58
N GLU A 420 -7.92 -0.07 17.64
CA GLU A 420 -9.08 0.80 17.64
C GLU A 420 -9.81 0.76 16.29
N VAL A 421 -11.14 0.65 16.34
CA VAL A 421 -12.02 0.96 15.20
C VAL A 421 -12.84 2.20 15.50
N THR A 422 -12.52 3.31 14.83
CA THR A 422 -13.06 4.64 15.17
C THR A 422 -14.43 4.93 14.57
N THR A 423 -14.80 4.26 13.47
CA THR A 423 -16.04 4.58 12.73
C THR A 423 -16.97 3.39 12.60
N ASP A 424 -16.56 2.33 11.89
CA ASP A 424 -17.44 1.20 11.61
C ASP A 424 -16.64 -0.04 11.18
N LEU A 425 -16.83 -1.15 11.89
CA LEU A 425 -16.30 -2.46 11.55
C LEU A 425 -17.36 -3.34 10.91
N GLY A 426 -17.19 -3.69 9.63
CA GLY A 426 -17.98 -4.71 8.94
C GLY A 426 -17.12 -5.90 8.54
N VAL A 427 -17.41 -7.09 9.09
CA VAL A 427 -16.72 -8.34 8.75
C VAL A 427 -17.75 -9.42 8.48
N GLY A 428 -17.70 -10.03 7.28
CA GLY A 428 -18.67 -11.05 6.86
C GLY A 428 -18.51 -12.40 7.56
N GLY A 429 -17.34 -12.68 8.13
CA GLY A 429 -17.04 -13.88 8.90
C GLY A 429 -16.46 -13.55 10.27
N LYS A 430 -15.40 -14.26 10.67
CA LYS A 430 -14.89 -14.22 12.05
C LYS A 430 -13.73 -13.25 12.22
N ILE A 431 -13.61 -12.74 13.44
CA ILE A 431 -12.55 -11.82 13.86
C ILE A 431 -11.63 -12.51 14.88
N THR A 432 -10.32 -12.37 14.68
CA THR A 432 -9.28 -12.78 15.63
C THR A 432 -8.45 -11.57 16.04
N ILE A 433 -8.35 -11.31 17.34
CA ILE A 433 -7.56 -10.19 17.87
C ILE A 433 -6.60 -10.71 18.94
N THR A 434 -5.34 -10.31 18.83
CA THR A 434 -4.34 -10.41 19.89
C THR A 434 -3.74 -9.03 20.14
N SER A 435 -4.04 -8.45 21.29
CA SER A 435 -3.61 -7.11 21.67
C SER A 435 -2.89 -7.13 23.02
N THR A 436 -1.72 -6.48 23.11
CA THR A 436 -0.98 -6.37 24.38
C THR A 436 -1.46 -5.21 25.25
N GLY A 437 -2.25 -4.31 24.70
CA GLY A 437 -2.90 -3.17 25.35
C GLY A 437 -4.40 -3.22 25.15
N ASP A 438 -5.00 -2.06 24.89
CA ASP A 438 -6.45 -1.87 24.86
C ASP A 438 -7.04 -2.18 23.49
N VAL A 439 -8.32 -2.55 23.48
CA VAL A 439 -9.11 -2.80 22.28
C VAL A 439 -10.43 -2.04 22.36
N SER A 440 -10.69 -1.17 21.38
CA SER A 440 -11.94 -0.41 21.25
C SER A 440 -12.55 -0.63 19.86
N ILE A 441 -13.79 -1.10 19.79
CA ILE A 441 -14.45 -1.42 18.52
C ILE A 441 -15.83 -0.78 18.44
N THR A 442 -16.08 -0.08 17.34
CA THR A 442 -17.41 0.39 16.95
C THR A 442 -17.88 -0.32 15.69
N SER A 443 -19.08 -0.90 15.71
CA SER A 443 -19.73 -1.52 14.56
C SER A 443 -21.23 -1.24 14.57
N LYS A 444 -21.81 -1.05 13.39
CA LYS A 444 -23.27 -1.02 13.20
C LYS A 444 -23.86 -2.40 12.88
N ASP A 445 -23.01 -3.39 12.65
CA ASP A 445 -23.38 -4.73 12.24
C ASP A 445 -23.16 -5.74 13.37
N LYS A 446 -23.40 -7.02 13.09
CA LYS A 446 -23.06 -8.10 14.01
C LYS A 446 -21.56 -8.35 13.99
N ILE A 447 -20.96 -8.51 15.17
CA ILE A 447 -19.58 -8.92 15.35
C ILE A 447 -19.53 -10.37 15.82
N VAL A 448 -18.65 -11.17 15.19
CA VAL A 448 -18.38 -12.55 15.60
C VAL A 448 -16.89 -12.73 15.84
N PHE A 449 -16.50 -12.94 17.10
CA PHE A 449 -15.12 -13.28 17.44
C PHE A 449 -14.91 -14.80 17.38
N ASP A 450 -13.81 -15.20 16.74
CA ASP A 450 -13.24 -16.52 16.96
C ASP A 450 -12.43 -16.49 18.25
N THR A 451 -11.31 -15.76 18.24
CA THR A 451 -10.41 -15.60 19.38
C THR A 451 -10.26 -14.12 19.72
N LEU A 452 -10.48 -13.79 20.99
CA LEU A 452 -10.24 -12.46 21.55
C LEU A 452 -9.25 -12.58 22.71
N ASN A 453 -8.02 -12.10 22.52
CA ASN A 453 -6.99 -12.07 23.56
C ASN A 453 -6.49 -10.64 23.76
N VAL A 454 -6.83 -10.06 24.90
CA VAL A 454 -6.57 -8.65 25.21
C VAL A 454 -5.98 -8.56 26.60
N ASN A 455 -4.77 -8.02 26.73
CA ASN A 455 -4.18 -7.80 28.06
C ASN A 455 -4.74 -6.55 28.75
N GLY A 456 -5.11 -5.53 27.98
CA GLY A 456 -5.73 -4.28 28.45
C GLY A 456 -7.25 -4.35 28.58
N THR A 457 -7.92 -3.21 28.37
CA THR A 457 -9.38 -3.13 28.36
C THR A 457 -9.95 -3.58 27.02
N PHE A 458 -11.20 -4.03 27.05
CA PHE A 458 -11.97 -4.36 25.86
C PHE A 458 -13.29 -3.60 25.88
N ASP A 459 -13.44 -2.65 24.98
CA ASP A 459 -14.64 -1.84 24.83
C ASP A 459 -15.28 -2.09 23.46
N VAL A 460 -16.54 -2.52 23.42
CA VAL A 460 -17.25 -2.80 22.16
C VAL A 460 -18.64 -2.17 22.13
N ILE A 461 -18.93 -1.51 21.01
CA ILE A 461 -20.24 -0.99 20.63
C ILE A 461 -20.64 -1.68 19.33
N THR A 462 -21.73 -2.44 19.35
CA THR A 462 -22.14 -3.28 18.22
C THR A 462 -23.66 -3.41 18.13
N LYS A 463 -24.17 -3.91 16.99
CA LYS A 463 -25.56 -4.33 16.92
C LYS A 463 -25.77 -5.65 17.65
N ASP A 464 -24.97 -6.66 17.32
CA ASP A 464 -24.99 -7.97 17.96
C ASP A 464 -23.54 -8.39 18.25
N LEU A 465 -23.32 -9.11 19.35
CA LEU A 465 -22.02 -9.65 19.72
C LEU A 465 -22.11 -11.17 19.89
N GLU A 466 -21.25 -11.89 19.18
CA GLU A 466 -21.05 -13.32 19.38
C GLU A 466 -19.56 -13.62 19.62
N ILE A 467 -19.29 -14.44 20.63
CA ILE A 467 -17.95 -14.96 20.92
C ILE A 467 -18.04 -16.48 20.88
N ALA A 468 -17.42 -17.09 19.87
CA ALA A 468 -17.65 -18.49 19.53
C ALA A 468 -16.62 -19.46 20.14
N THR A 469 -15.36 -19.05 20.31
CA THR A 469 -14.28 -19.99 20.63
C THR A 469 -13.54 -19.63 21.91
N GLY A 470 -13.16 -18.36 22.11
CA GLY A 470 -12.51 -17.95 23.36
C GLY A 470 -12.36 -16.45 23.54
N MET A 471 -12.44 -16.01 24.81
CA MET A 471 -12.23 -14.62 25.23
C MET A 471 -11.36 -14.58 26.48
N ILE A 472 -10.31 -13.79 26.42
CA ILE A 472 -9.44 -13.43 27.54
C ILE A 472 -9.30 -11.91 27.52
N VAL A 473 -9.67 -11.27 28.63
CA VAL A 473 -9.47 -9.83 28.84
C VAL A 473 -8.83 -9.63 30.21
N GLY A 474 -7.61 -9.11 30.22
CA GLY A 474 -6.85 -8.83 31.43
C GLY A 474 -7.39 -7.63 32.20
N GLY A 475 -7.89 -6.62 31.48
CA GLY A 475 -8.58 -5.45 32.05
C GLY A 475 -10.09 -5.60 32.13
N LYS A 476 -10.78 -4.45 32.14
CA LYS A 476 -12.24 -4.38 32.13
C LYS A 476 -12.79 -4.65 30.73
N ALA A 477 -13.83 -5.48 30.65
CA ALA A 477 -14.64 -5.64 29.46
C ALA A 477 -15.91 -4.79 29.55
N THR A 478 -16.11 -3.85 28.63
CA THR A 478 -17.33 -3.04 28.49
C THR A 478 -18.04 -3.39 27.19
N ILE A 479 -19.30 -3.82 27.28
CA ILE A 479 -20.11 -4.21 26.13
C ILE A 479 -21.36 -3.33 26.08
N THR A 480 -21.58 -2.73 24.91
CA THR A 480 -22.81 -2.01 24.58
C THR A 480 -23.37 -2.60 23.30
N SER A 481 -24.48 -3.34 23.40
CA SER A 481 -25.17 -3.94 22.27
C SER A 481 -26.57 -3.36 22.14
N THR A 482 -27.04 -3.13 20.92
CA THR A 482 -28.46 -2.82 20.65
C THR A 482 -29.31 -4.08 20.47
N GLY A 483 -28.67 -5.21 20.22
CA GLY A 483 -29.25 -6.54 20.03
C GLY A 483 -28.62 -7.52 21.02
N ASP A 484 -28.34 -8.73 20.55
CA ASP A 484 -28.01 -9.83 21.46
C ASP A 484 -26.51 -9.88 21.79
N VAL A 485 -26.19 -10.36 22.99
CA VAL A 485 -24.83 -10.70 23.42
C VAL A 485 -24.78 -12.18 23.73
N VAL A 486 -24.01 -12.94 22.96
CA VAL A 486 -23.89 -14.39 23.08
C VAL A 486 -22.42 -14.77 23.28
N VAL A 487 -22.11 -15.31 24.46
CA VAL A 487 -20.79 -15.78 24.82
C VAL A 487 -20.91 -17.24 25.24
N THR A 488 -20.65 -18.14 24.30
CA THR A 488 -20.75 -19.58 24.51
C THR A 488 -19.55 -20.22 25.22
N PRO A 489 -18.29 -19.76 25.05
CA PRO A 489 -17.16 -20.40 25.73
C PRO A 489 -17.12 -20.03 27.21
N ASP A 490 -16.29 -20.75 27.97
CA ASP A 490 -15.97 -20.40 29.33
C ASP A 490 -15.07 -19.16 29.34
N VAL A 491 -15.50 -18.11 30.04
CA VAL A 491 -14.78 -16.83 30.06
C VAL A 491 -14.38 -16.46 31.49
N THR A 492 -13.13 -16.00 31.65
CA THR A 492 -12.64 -15.38 32.87
C THR A 492 -12.27 -13.93 32.58
N LEU A 493 -12.84 -13.00 33.34
CA LEU A 493 -12.61 -11.57 33.23
C LEU A 493 -12.14 -10.99 34.57
N SER A 494 -11.38 -9.89 34.51
CA SER A 494 -11.14 -9.06 35.69
C SER A 494 -12.44 -8.39 36.11
N ASP A 495 -12.97 -7.54 35.23
CA ASP A 495 -14.19 -6.76 35.42
C ASP A 495 -15.09 -6.87 34.18
N LEU A 496 -16.40 -6.82 34.39
CA LEU A 496 -17.39 -6.86 33.31
C LEU A 496 -18.44 -5.79 33.51
N GLU A 497 -18.73 -5.03 32.45
CA GLU A 497 -19.87 -4.14 32.36
C GLU A 497 -20.60 -4.35 31.04
N ILE A 498 -21.79 -4.95 31.09
CA ILE A 498 -22.75 -4.88 29.98
C ILE A 498 -23.67 -3.70 30.27
N LYS A 499 -23.49 -2.61 29.50
CA LYS A 499 -24.26 -1.37 29.64
C LYS A 499 -25.68 -1.53 29.11
N SER A 500 -25.81 -2.21 27.98
CA SER A 500 -27.09 -2.53 27.35
C SER A 500 -26.95 -3.74 26.43
N ALA A 501 -28.04 -4.49 26.30
CA ALA A 501 -28.26 -5.54 25.32
C ALA A 501 -29.77 -5.85 25.29
N GLN A 502 -30.22 -6.50 24.22
CA GLN A 502 -31.55 -7.10 24.16
C GLN A 502 -31.53 -8.37 25.03
N ASP A 503 -31.00 -9.47 24.50
CA ASP A 503 -30.77 -10.69 25.27
C ASP A 503 -29.28 -10.89 25.57
N VAL A 504 -28.97 -11.52 26.70
CA VAL A 504 -27.61 -11.84 27.12
C VAL A 504 -27.53 -13.32 27.43
N THR A 505 -26.58 -14.02 26.82
CA THR A 505 -26.33 -15.44 27.06
C THR A 505 -24.86 -15.66 27.40
N PHE A 506 -24.62 -16.28 28.55
CA PHE A 506 -23.32 -16.79 28.97
C PHE A 506 -23.41 -18.29 29.26
N GLY A 507 -22.43 -19.05 28.74
CA GLY A 507 -22.15 -20.43 29.16
C GLY A 507 -21.66 -20.47 30.60
N ASN A 508 -20.34 -20.43 30.80
CA ASN A 508 -19.74 -20.21 32.11
C ASN A 508 -19.00 -18.88 32.15
N LEU A 509 -19.21 -18.12 33.22
CA LEU A 509 -18.63 -16.80 33.42
C LEU A 509 -17.99 -16.70 34.80
N LYS A 510 -16.71 -16.36 34.82
CA LYS A 510 -15.99 -15.99 36.03
C LYS A 510 -15.55 -14.54 35.97
N VAL A 511 -15.87 -13.76 37.00
CA VAL A 511 -15.42 -12.37 37.12
C VAL A 511 -14.74 -12.17 38.46
N SER A 512 -13.47 -11.78 38.41
CA SER A 512 -12.60 -11.76 39.60
C SER A 512 -12.79 -10.51 40.46
N ASN A 513 -13.39 -9.45 39.92
CA ASN A 513 -13.74 -8.22 40.63
C ASN A 513 -15.25 -7.94 40.52
N LEU A 514 -15.66 -6.89 39.82
CA LEU A 514 -17.05 -6.47 39.72
C LEU A 514 -17.65 -6.84 38.36
N ALA A 515 -18.85 -7.43 38.41
CA ALA A 515 -19.71 -7.64 37.26
C ALA A 515 -20.97 -6.77 37.35
N SER A 516 -21.27 -6.03 36.30
CA SER A 516 -22.54 -5.32 36.10
C SER A 516 -23.15 -5.76 34.78
N ILE A 517 -24.34 -6.35 34.82
CA ILE A 517 -25.05 -6.84 33.63
C ILE A 517 -26.40 -6.14 33.55
N THR A 518 -26.59 -5.33 32.51
CA THR A 518 -27.85 -4.67 32.21
C THR A 518 -28.35 -5.08 30.82
N ASN A 519 -29.57 -5.61 30.74
CA ASN A 519 -30.21 -5.95 29.48
C ASN A 519 -31.75 -5.82 29.55
N GLU A 520 -32.40 -5.52 28.44
CA GLU A 520 -33.86 -5.29 28.41
C GLU A 520 -34.66 -6.59 28.40
N GLY A 521 -34.14 -7.60 27.72
CA GLY A 521 -34.78 -8.90 27.53
C GLY A 521 -34.34 -9.94 28.55
N LYS A 522 -33.98 -11.12 28.07
CA LYS A 522 -33.64 -12.28 28.91
C LYS A 522 -32.13 -12.41 29.11
N LEU A 523 -31.73 -12.53 30.38
CA LEU A 523 -30.43 -13.09 30.75
C LEU A 523 -30.53 -14.62 30.85
N THR A 524 -29.64 -15.33 30.16
CA THR A 524 -29.40 -16.76 30.33
C THR A 524 -27.97 -16.96 30.82
N LEU A 525 -27.80 -17.50 32.02
CA LEU A 525 -26.49 -17.78 32.61
C LEU A 525 -26.42 -19.25 33.02
N GLY A 526 -25.47 -19.99 32.44
CA GLY A 526 -25.17 -21.35 32.88
C GLY A 526 -24.54 -21.34 34.26
N THR A 527 -23.23 -21.14 34.36
CA THR A 527 -22.53 -21.03 35.65
C THR A 527 -21.87 -19.67 35.82
N GLY A 528 -22.11 -19.01 36.95
CA GLY A 528 -21.45 -17.77 37.32
C GLY A 528 -20.61 -17.91 38.59
N ASP A 529 -19.36 -17.44 38.58
CA ASP A 529 -18.52 -17.28 39.78
C ASP A 529 -18.02 -15.84 39.88
N PHE A 530 -18.48 -15.12 40.90
CA PHE A 530 -18.30 -13.69 41.03
C PHE A 530 -17.70 -13.31 42.39
N VAL A 531 -16.90 -12.24 42.42
CA VAL A 531 -16.64 -11.52 43.66
C VAL A 531 -17.82 -10.61 43.97
N GLY A 532 -18.11 -9.60 43.13
CA GLY A 532 -19.33 -8.80 43.24
C GLY A 532 -20.15 -8.83 41.96
N VAL A 533 -21.48 -8.87 42.06
CA VAL A 533 -22.36 -8.95 40.89
C VAL A 533 -23.63 -8.13 41.04
N THR A 534 -23.93 -7.32 40.03
CA THR A 534 -25.21 -6.63 39.84
C THR A 534 -25.83 -7.04 38.52
N ILE A 535 -27.07 -7.54 38.56
CA ILE A 535 -27.86 -7.92 37.39
C ILE A 535 -29.13 -7.07 37.37
N SER A 536 -29.43 -6.48 36.23
CA SER A 536 -30.67 -5.77 35.91
C SER A 536 -31.21 -6.24 34.56
N SER A 537 -32.23 -7.09 34.58
CA SER A 537 -32.74 -7.75 33.36
C SER A 537 -34.25 -7.67 33.22
N GLY A 538 -34.78 -7.83 32.00
CA GLY A 538 -36.21 -8.07 31.79
C GLY A 538 -36.67 -9.39 32.42
N SER A 539 -35.91 -10.45 32.21
CA SER A 539 -36.06 -11.74 32.92
C SER A 539 -34.70 -12.42 33.04
N ALA A 540 -34.56 -13.38 33.94
CA ALA A 540 -33.31 -14.12 34.09
C ALA A 540 -33.55 -15.60 34.33
N GLY A 541 -32.81 -16.44 33.61
CA GLY A 541 -32.66 -17.87 33.88
C GLY A 541 -31.22 -18.16 34.24
N ILE A 542 -30.98 -18.61 35.47
CA ILE A 542 -29.65 -18.86 36.03
C ILE A 542 -29.58 -20.30 36.54
N THR A 543 -28.68 -21.11 35.97
CA THR A 543 -28.48 -22.49 36.41
C THR A 543 -27.66 -22.55 37.70
N ASN A 544 -26.52 -21.86 37.76
CA ASN A 544 -25.72 -21.78 38.98
C ASN A 544 -25.07 -20.40 39.10
N ILE A 545 -25.09 -19.82 40.30
CA ILE A 545 -24.37 -18.59 40.60
C ILE A 545 -23.74 -18.65 41.99
N LYS A 546 -22.47 -18.24 42.05
CA LYS A 546 -21.73 -18.04 43.28
C LYS A 546 -21.26 -16.60 43.35
N ALA A 547 -21.50 -15.92 44.47
CA ALA A 547 -20.94 -14.61 44.73
C ALA A 547 -20.33 -14.56 46.15
N THR A 548 -19.05 -14.21 46.22
CA THR A 548 -18.30 -14.15 47.50
C THR A 548 -18.37 -12.79 48.18
N GLY A 549 -18.81 -11.76 47.47
CA GLY A 549 -19.17 -10.43 47.97
C GLY A 549 -20.66 -10.15 47.81
N GLU A 550 -21.01 -8.88 47.63
CA GLU A 550 -22.41 -8.47 47.47
C GLU A 550 -22.97 -8.87 46.11
N ALA A 551 -24.16 -9.48 46.12
CA ALA A 551 -24.93 -9.80 44.93
C ALA A 551 -26.27 -9.05 44.91
N LYS A 552 -26.59 -8.41 43.78
CA LYS A 552 -27.87 -7.76 43.55
C LYS A 552 -28.49 -8.25 42.25
N LEU A 553 -29.64 -8.90 42.33
CA LEU A 553 -30.36 -9.46 41.18
C LEU A 553 -31.70 -8.74 41.06
N THR A 554 -31.88 -7.98 39.99
CA THR A 554 -33.11 -7.23 39.72
C THR A 554 -33.71 -7.70 38.40
N THR A 555 -34.96 -8.15 38.41
CA THR A 555 -35.70 -8.48 37.18
C THR A 555 -37.08 -7.84 37.15
N THR A 556 -37.49 -7.25 36.03
CA THR A 556 -38.87 -6.73 35.91
C THR A 556 -39.89 -7.86 35.77
N GLY A 557 -39.50 -8.93 35.09
CA GLY A 557 -40.23 -10.18 34.90
C GLY A 557 -39.74 -11.30 35.81
N ALA A 558 -39.79 -12.53 35.29
CA ALA A 558 -39.48 -13.73 36.06
C ALA A 558 -37.97 -13.94 36.23
N LEU A 559 -37.57 -14.31 37.46
CA LEU A 559 -36.28 -14.89 37.79
C LEU A 559 -36.46 -16.39 38.02
N LYS A 560 -35.78 -17.23 37.24
CA LYS A 560 -35.61 -18.66 37.51
C LYS A 560 -34.16 -18.89 37.97
N LEU A 561 -34.00 -19.37 39.19
CA LEU A 561 -32.69 -19.65 39.81
C LEU A 561 -32.64 -21.10 40.28
N GLU A 562 -31.80 -21.93 39.65
CA GLU A 562 -31.70 -23.34 40.03
C GLU A 562 -30.78 -23.53 41.24
N LYS A 563 -29.60 -22.90 41.26
CA LYS A 563 -28.69 -22.91 42.42
C LYS A 563 -28.01 -21.55 42.64
N GLY A 564 -28.05 -21.05 43.87
CA GLY A 564 -27.34 -19.84 44.29
C GLY A 564 -26.55 -20.01 45.59
N GLU A 565 -25.30 -19.56 45.63
CA GLU A 565 -24.44 -19.49 46.82
C GLU A 565 -23.92 -18.06 47.00
N PHE A 566 -24.30 -17.39 48.08
CA PHE A 566 -24.03 -15.97 48.27
C PHE A 566 -23.41 -15.67 49.63
N ALA A 567 -22.45 -14.74 49.68
CA ALA A 567 -22.05 -14.11 50.94
C ALA A 567 -23.12 -13.13 51.44
N GLY A 568 -23.78 -12.41 50.54
CA GLY A 568 -24.97 -11.59 50.81
C GLY A 568 -25.71 -11.32 49.51
N VAL A 569 -27.05 -11.28 49.55
CA VAL A 569 -27.85 -11.18 48.32
C VAL A 569 -29.10 -10.31 48.49
N THR A 570 -29.36 -9.48 47.50
CA THR A 570 -30.64 -8.79 47.32
C THR A 570 -31.28 -9.22 46.00
N ILE A 571 -32.48 -9.79 46.06
CA ILE A 571 -33.27 -10.19 44.90
C ILE A 571 -34.52 -9.31 44.87
N ASN A 572 -34.73 -8.60 43.76
CA ASN A 572 -35.95 -7.83 43.50
C ASN A 572 -36.51 -8.28 42.14
N SER A 573 -37.62 -9.02 42.13
CA SER A 573 -38.16 -9.56 40.87
C SER A 573 -39.65 -9.31 40.66
N GLY A 574 -40.10 -9.45 39.41
CA GLY A 574 -41.52 -9.60 39.08
C GLY A 574 -42.10 -10.83 39.77
N SER A 575 -41.58 -12.00 39.39
CA SER A 575 -41.75 -13.27 40.08
C SER A 575 -40.39 -13.95 40.27
N ALA A 576 -40.23 -14.79 41.27
CA ALA A 576 -39.04 -15.64 41.44
C ALA A 576 -39.43 -17.10 41.65
N ASP A 577 -38.75 -18.00 40.93
CA ASP A 577 -38.76 -19.45 41.14
C ASP A 577 -37.34 -19.89 41.46
N ILE A 578 -37.09 -20.18 42.74
CA ILE A 578 -35.76 -20.47 43.29
C ILE A 578 -35.74 -21.91 43.80
N THR A 579 -34.96 -22.78 43.18
CA THR A 579 -34.86 -24.20 43.56
C THR A 579 -33.96 -24.40 44.78
N ASN A 580 -32.75 -23.83 44.77
CA ASN A 580 -31.82 -23.90 45.90
C ASN A 580 -31.06 -22.58 46.09
N ILE A 581 -31.02 -22.09 47.32
CA ILE A 581 -30.26 -20.89 47.69
C ILE A 581 -29.57 -21.05 49.03
N LYS A 582 -28.31 -20.66 49.09
CA LYS A 582 -27.52 -20.54 50.31
C LYS A 582 -27.01 -19.12 50.46
N ALA A 583 -27.25 -18.48 51.60
CA ALA A 583 -26.70 -17.17 51.92
C ALA A 583 -26.07 -17.17 53.32
N THR A 584 -24.77 -16.89 53.41
CA THR A 584 -24.05 -16.85 54.70
C THR A 584 -24.15 -15.51 55.43
N GLY A 585 -24.60 -14.46 54.74
CA GLY A 585 -24.92 -13.15 55.29
C GLY A 585 -26.38 -12.77 55.06
N ASP A 586 -26.66 -11.47 54.91
CA ASP A 586 -28.01 -10.96 54.75
C ASP A 586 -28.59 -11.31 53.36
N ALA A 587 -29.77 -11.93 53.36
CA ALA A 587 -30.55 -12.21 52.17
C ALA A 587 -31.87 -11.43 52.18
N ASN A 588 -32.10 -10.56 51.20
CA ASN A 588 -33.34 -9.80 51.04
C ASN A 588 -34.02 -10.19 49.73
N LEU A 589 -35.18 -10.85 49.81
CA LEU A 589 -35.91 -11.37 48.67
C LEU A 589 -37.25 -10.65 48.55
N THR A 590 -37.43 -9.87 47.51
CA THR A 590 -38.66 -9.11 47.24
C THR A 590 -39.21 -9.49 45.88
N THR A 591 -40.50 -9.88 45.84
CA THR A 591 -41.22 -10.10 44.59
C THR A 591 -42.48 -9.26 44.53
N THR A 592 -42.83 -8.77 43.35
CA THR A 592 -44.10 -8.03 43.15
C THR A 592 -45.28 -8.95 42.86
N ARG A 593 -45.02 -10.21 42.51
CA ARG A 593 -46.01 -11.26 42.25
C ARG A 593 -45.71 -12.50 43.09
N VAL A 594 -45.20 -13.58 42.49
CA VAL A 594 -45.03 -14.89 43.14
C VAL A 594 -43.58 -15.13 43.52
N LEU A 595 -43.36 -15.64 44.73
CA LEU A 595 -42.08 -16.18 45.20
C LEU A 595 -42.25 -17.68 45.49
N THR A 596 -41.66 -18.53 44.64
CA THR A 596 -41.52 -19.96 44.90
C THR A 596 -40.10 -20.23 45.40
N LEU A 597 -39.98 -20.87 46.55
CA LEU A 597 -38.70 -21.26 47.14
C LEU A 597 -38.70 -22.76 47.46
N GLY A 598 -37.75 -23.49 46.89
CA GLY A 598 -37.49 -24.89 47.20
C GLY A 598 -36.71 -25.05 48.50
N THR A 599 -35.40 -25.24 48.40
CA THR A 599 -34.50 -25.37 49.57
C THR A 599 -33.74 -24.06 49.82
N GLY A 600 -33.71 -23.61 51.08
CA GLY A 600 -33.01 -22.39 51.48
C GLY A 600 -32.17 -22.60 52.75
N GLU A 601 -30.91 -22.19 52.71
CA GLU A 601 -30.02 -22.13 53.89
C GLU A 601 -29.58 -20.67 54.10
N PHE A 602 -30.08 -20.02 55.15
CA PHE A 602 -29.85 -18.59 55.39
C PHE A 602 -29.29 -18.34 56.79
N ALA A 603 -28.28 -17.48 56.88
CA ALA A 603 -27.86 -16.90 58.17
C ALA A 603 -28.89 -15.87 58.65
N LYS A 604 -29.34 -14.98 57.77
CA LYS A 604 -30.41 -14.01 58.02
C LYS A 604 -31.18 -13.74 56.72
N VAL A 605 -32.51 -13.74 56.81
CA VAL A 605 -33.37 -13.57 55.63
C VAL A 605 -34.57 -12.67 55.88
N THR A 606 -34.86 -11.79 54.92
CA THR A 606 -36.10 -11.03 54.79
C THR A 606 -36.76 -11.42 53.49
N MET A 607 -38.03 -11.83 53.54
CA MET A 607 -38.81 -12.14 52.35
C MET A 607 -40.05 -11.24 52.30
N THR A 608 -40.34 -10.67 51.13
CA THR A 608 -41.53 -9.84 50.89
C THR A 608 -42.12 -10.23 49.54
N SER A 609 -43.39 -10.60 49.52
CA SER A 609 -44.10 -10.98 48.31
C SER A 609 -45.53 -10.46 48.37
N ASN A 610 -46.04 -9.91 47.26
CA ASN A 610 -47.44 -9.48 47.18
C ASN A 610 -48.40 -10.68 47.02
N ASN A 611 -47.92 -11.83 46.53
CA ASN A 611 -48.66 -13.08 46.39
C ASN A 611 -47.65 -14.25 46.45
N GLY A 612 -47.07 -14.51 47.62
CA GLY A 612 -46.02 -15.53 47.83
C GLY A 612 -46.50 -16.66 48.72
#